data_AF-A0A366W414-F1
#
_entry.id   AF-A0A366W414-F1
#
_cell.length_a   1.000
_cell.length_b   1.000
_cell.length_c   1.000
_cell.angle_alpha   90.00
_cell.angle_beta   90.00
_cell.angle_gamma   90.00
#
_symmetry.space_group_name_H-M   'P 1'
#
loop_
_entity.id
_entity.type
_entity.pdbx_description
1 polymer ?
#
loop_
_entity_poly.entity_id
_entity_poly.type
_entity_poly.pdbx_seq_one_letter_code
_entity_poly.pdbx_strand_id
1 'polypeptide(L)'
;MANMGQTDFNARIKRIKNPRNNSYYDPDLQMHIPKRVTRAKIEKPPSKSNEALSAFLVSMVLGGTAMFGAQVLRVRYFGLSGGNSLVTFTDLLVGFWLVLIISALMQRRQLIGRLGQIAGLCLMMVTGHNLIWKWPDLMSKIYTPEYVAEIQATTKVQSIVVQGNVYALGSN
;
A
#
# COMPACT_ATOMS: atom_id res chain seq x y z
N MET A 1 -32.17 -35.40 -46.42
CA MET A 1 -31.51 -35.20 -45.11
C MET A 1 -31.54 -33.75 -44.60
N ALA A 2 -32.00 -32.75 -45.38
CA ALA A 2 -31.98 -31.33 -44.99
C ALA A 2 -32.96 -30.92 -43.85
N ASN A 3 -34.02 -31.69 -43.59
CA ASN A 3 -35.06 -31.33 -42.61
C ASN A 3 -34.74 -31.74 -41.16
N MET A 4 -33.71 -32.57 -40.92
CA MET A 4 -33.35 -33.01 -39.56
C MET A 4 -32.77 -31.88 -38.72
N GLY A 5 -31.92 -31.02 -39.30
CA GLY A 5 -31.35 -29.87 -38.56
C GLY A 5 -32.42 -28.84 -38.16
N GLN A 6 -33.43 -28.64 -39.01
CA GLN A 6 -34.47 -27.64 -38.77
C GLN A 6 -35.51 -28.10 -37.72
N THR A 7 -35.81 -29.41 -37.70
CA THR A 7 -36.67 -30.03 -36.68
C THR A 7 -36.00 -30.05 -35.31
N ASP A 8 -34.71 -30.39 -35.25
CA ASP A 8 -33.94 -30.36 -33.99
C ASP A 8 -33.74 -28.92 -33.46
N PHE A 9 -33.47 -27.96 -34.36
CA PHE A 9 -33.41 -26.55 -34.00
C PHE A 9 -34.73 -26.05 -33.39
N ASN A 10 -35.86 -26.37 -34.01
CA ASN A 10 -37.18 -25.99 -33.49
C ASN A 10 -37.48 -26.66 -32.13
N ALA A 11 -37.03 -27.90 -31.93
CA ALA A 11 -37.15 -28.59 -30.64
C ALA A 11 -36.29 -27.92 -29.56
N ARG A 12 -35.06 -27.49 -29.88
CA ARG A 12 -34.19 -26.69 -28.97
C ARG A 12 -34.87 -25.38 -28.59
N ILE A 13 -35.38 -24.61 -29.56
CA ILE A 13 -36.10 -23.34 -29.30
C ILE A 13 -37.31 -23.56 -28.37
N LYS A 14 -38.10 -24.62 -28.58
CA LYS A 14 -39.28 -24.92 -27.75
C LYS A 14 -38.90 -25.25 -26.29
N ARG A 15 -37.80 -26.00 -26.08
CA ARG A 15 -37.26 -26.30 -24.73
C ARG A 15 -36.74 -25.03 -24.04
N ILE A 16 -36.06 -24.15 -24.78
CA ILE A 16 -35.54 -22.87 -24.29
C ILE A 16 -36.67 -21.89 -23.97
N LYS A 17 -37.75 -21.86 -24.75
CA LYS A 17 -38.89 -20.94 -24.52
C LYS A 17 -39.89 -21.42 -23.46
N ASN A 18 -39.82 -22.67 -22.99
CA ASN A 18 -40.76 -23.18 -21.98
C ASN A 18 -40.61 -22.43 -20.63
N PRO A 19 -41.64 -21.70 -20.16
CA PRO A 19 -41.57 -20.89 -18.93
C PRO A 19 -41.52 -21.73 -17.66
N ARG A 20 -41.90 -23.02 -17.70
CA ARG A 20 -41.82 -23.93 -16.55
C ARG A 20 -40.46 -24.58 -16.36
N ASN A 21 -39.52 -24.35 -17.29
CA ASN A 21 -38.22 -25.01 -17.26
C ASN A 21 -37.14 -24.06 -16.73
N ASN A 22 -36.48 -24.45 -15.63
CA ASN A 22 -35.42 -23.68 -14.98
C ASN A 22 -34.02 -23.91 -15.59
N SER A 23 -33.81 -25.04 -16.28
CA SER A 23 -32.55 -25.34 -16.97
C SER A 23 -32.77 -26.23 -18.20
N TYR A 24 -31.99 -26.08 -19.27
CA TYR A 24 -32.09 -26.99 -20.41
C TYR A 24 -30.77 -27.74 -20.60
N TYR A 25 -30.86 -29.00 -21.02
CA TYR A 25 -29.69 -29.79 -21.39
C TYR A 25 -29.24 -29.38 -22.79
N ASP A 26 -27.96 -29.02 -22.92
CA ASP A 26 -27.34 -28.72 -24.21
C ASP A 26 -26.55 -29.96 -24.69
N PRO A 27 -26.97 -30.62 -25.80
CA PRO A 27 -26.30 -31.82 -26.30
C PRO A 27 -24.86 -31.56 -26.74
N ASP A 28 -24.60 -30.36 -27.26
CA ASP A 28 -23.29 -29.97 -27.80
C ASP A 28 -22.25 -29.81 -26.68
N LEU A 29 -22.70 -29.32 -25.52
CA LEU A 29 -21.86 -29.07 -24.33
C LEU A 29 -21.98 -30.16 -23.26
N GLN A 30 -22.87 -31.14 -23.45
CA GLN A 30 -23.19 -32.21 -22.51
C GLN A 30 -23.48 -31.72 -21.08
N MET A 31 -24.11 -30.56 -20.93
CA MET A 31 -24.39 -29.96 -19.62
C MET A 31 -25.77 -29.30 -19.51
N HIS A 32 -26.28 -29.21 -18.27
CA HIS A 32 -27.51 -28.46 -17.96
C HIS A 32 -27.20 -26.97 -17.77
N ILE A 33 -27.73 -26.14 -18.66
CA ILE A 33 -27.57 -24.68 -18.63
C ILE A 33 -28.79 -24.07 -17.91
N PRO A 34 -28.59 -23.37 -16.77
CA PRO A 34 -29.68 -22.67 -16.08
C PRO A 34 -30.13 -21.46 -16.90
N LYS A 35 -31.45 -21.24 -17.03
CA LYS A 35 -32.00 -20.10 -17.79
C LYS A 35 -31.84 -18.75 -17.10
N ARG A 36 -31.73 -18.77 -15.77
CA ARG A 36 -31.57 -17.59 -14.94
C ARG A 36 -30.37 -17.81 -14.03
N VAL A 37 -29.35 -16.99 -14.21
CA VAL A 37 -28.25 -16.91 -13.24
C VAL A 37 -28.71 -15.93 -12.17
N THR A 38 -28.84 -16.39 -10.92
CA THR A 38 -29.15 -15.50 -9.80
C THR A 38 -28.05 -14.43 -9.68
N ARG A 39 -28.42 -13.14 -9.64
CA ARG A 39 -27.46 -12.02 -9.51
C ARG A 39 -26.45 -12.18 -8.36
N ALA A 40 -26.80 -12.94 -7.33
CA ALA A 40 -25.93 -13.28 -6.20
C ALA A 40 -24.67 -14.09 -6.59
N LYS A 41 -24.64 -14.72 -7.77
CA LYS A 41 -23.46 -15.44 -8.29
C LYS A 41 -22.52 -14.59 -9.13
N ILE A 42 -22.88 -13.32 -9.40
CA ILE A 42 -21.99 -12.38 -10.07
C ILE A 42 -21.21 -11.67 -8.95
N GLU A 43 -20.17 -12.32 -8.45
CA GLU A 43 -19.16 -11.62 -7.65
C GLU A 43 -18.57 -10.52 -8.52
N LYS A 44 -18.95 -9.27 -8.26
CA LYS A 44 -18.27 -8.13 -8.88
C LYS A 44 -16.83 -8.17 -8.36
N PRO A 45 -15.81 -8.21 -9.24
CA PRO A 45 -14.44 -8.08 -8.77
C PRO A 45 -14.32 -6.77 -7.98
N PRO A 46 -13.56 -6.74 -6.88
CA PRO A 46 -13.39 -5.53 -6.08
C PRO A 46 -12.96 -4.38 -6.99
N SER A 47 -13.48 -3.18 -6.73
CA SER A 47 -13.13 -2.01 -7.53
C SER A 47 -11.62 -1.78 -7.47
N LYS A 48 -10.95 -1.87 -8.62
CA LYS A 48 -9.48 -1.74 -8.76
C LYS A 48 -8.92 -0.45 -8.15
N SER A 49 -9.74 0.59 -7.96
CA SER A 49 -9.33 1.88 -7.38
C SER A 49 -8.94 1.77 -5.90
N ASN A 50 -9.68 1.00 -5.11
CA ASN A 50 -9.45 0.91 -3.66
C ASN A 50 -8.25 0.01 -3.36
N GLU A 51 -8.01 -0.99 -4.21
CA GLU A 51 -6.84 -1.87 -4.14
C GLU A 51 -5.54 -1.10 -4.43
N ALA A 52 -5.54 -0.22 -5.43
CA ALA A 52 -4.36 0.60 -5.75
C ALA A 52 -4.03 1.59 -4.62
N LEU A 53 -5.03 2.27 -4.06
CA LEU A 53 -4.83 3.22 -2.96
C LEU A 53 -4.39 2.51 -1.68
N SER A 54 -4.99 1.37 -1.34
CA SER A 54 -4.55 0.58 -0.18
C SER A 54 -3.13 0.05 -0.37
N ALA A 55 -2.79 -0.46 -1.56
CA ALA A 55 -1.42 -0.89 -1.86
C ALA A 55 -0.41 0.25 -1.74
N PHE A 56 -0.77 1.46 -2.18
CA PHE A 56 0.04 2.66 -2.04
C PHE A 56 0.23 3.07 -0.57
N LEU A 57 -0.84 3.09 0.23
CA LEU A 57 -0.76 3.45 1.64
C LEU A 57 0.08 2.45 2.44
N VAL A 58 -0.11 1.15 2.19
CA VAL A 58 0.69 0.10 2.82
C VAL A 58 2.16 0.25 2.44
N SER A 59 2.46 0.53 1.17
CA SER A 59 3.85 0.70 0.74
C SER A 59 4.47 2.00 1.26
N MET A 60 3.66 3.04 1.48
CA MET A 60 4.09 4.27 2.15
C MET A 60 4.48 4.04 3.61
N VAL A 61 3.69 3.27 4.36
CA VAL A 61 4.07 2.88 5.73
C VAL A 61 5.39 2.12 5.71
N LEU A 62 5.58 1.21 4.76
CA LEU A 62 6.82 0.45 4.62
C LEU A 62 8.04 1.34 4.39
N GLY A 63 7.91 2.35 3.53
CA GLY A 63 8.93 3.36 3.30
C GLY A 63 9.24 4.17 4.57
N GLY A 64 8.19 4.60 5.28
CA GLY A 64 8.35 5.31 6.55
C GLY A 64 9.06 4.47 7.62
N THR A 65 8.71 3.19 7.76
CA THR A 65 9.38 2.27 8.68
C THR A 65 10.85 2.05 8.31
N ALA A 66 11.16 1.95 7.02
CA ALA A 66 12.55 1.84 6.56
C ALA A 66 13.37 3.10 6.89
N MET A 67 12.80 4.29 6.68
CA MET A 67 13.45 5.55 7.05
C MET A 67 13.66 5.66 8.56
N PHE A 68 12.65 5.30 9.35
CA PHE A 68 12.76 5.25 10.81
C PHE A 68 13.89 4.31 11.24
N GLY A 69 13.95 3.11 10.67
CA GLY A 69 15.05 2.17 10.92
C GLY A 69 16.42 2.74 10.54
N ALA A 70 16.52 3.45 9.41
CA ALA A 70 17.74 4.10 8.98
C ALA A 70 18.22 5.17 9.98
N GLN A 71 17.30 6.00 10.46
CA GLN A 71 17.60 7.02 11.48
C GLN A 71 18.06 6.37 12.79
N VAL A 72 17.43 5.25 13.19
CA VAL A 72 17.85 4.51 14.40
C VAL A 72 19.26 3.96 14.23
N LEU A 73 19.56 3.35 13.07
CA LEU A 73 20.90 2.86 12.77
C LEU A 73 21.93 3.99 12.83
N ARG A 74 21.64 5.12 12.20
CA ARG A 74 22.52 6.29 12.21
C ARG A 74 22.78 6.81 13.62
N VAL A 75 21.73 7.14 14.36
CA VAL A 75 21.88 7.80 15.67
C VAL A 75 22.50 6.86 16.68
N ARG A 76 22.07 5.59 16.72
CA ARG A 76 22.46 4.67 17.78
C ARG A 76 23.76 3.92 17.51
N TYR A 77 24.01 3.54 16.26
CA TYR A 77 25.18 2.72 15.92
C TYR A 77 26.29 3.53 15.27
N PHE A 78 25.96 4.54 14.47
CA PHE A 78 26.99 5.40 13.87
C PHE A 78 27.29 6.65 14.71
N GLY A 79 26.46 6.98 15.70
CA GLY A 79 26.65 8.15 16.56
C GLY A 79 26.61 9.47 15.80
N LEU A 80 26.05 9.48 14.60
CA LEU A 80 25.98 10.67 13.75
C LEU A 80 24.69 11.41 14.09
N SER A 81 24.79 12.58 14.72
CA SER A 81 23.68 13.52 14.93
C SER A 81 23.94 14.85 14.21
N GLY A 82 22.97 15.77 14.23
CA GLY A 82 23.05 17.04 13.49
C GLY A 82 22.32 17.07 12.15
N GLY A 83 22.16 18.28 11.60
CA GLY A 83 21.38 18.59 10.40
C GLY A 83 22.20 18.75 9.11
N ASN A 84 23.37 18.16 9.02
CA ASN A 84 24.28 18.34 7.87
C ASN A 84 23.88 17.49 6.66
N SER A 85 24.24 17.92 5.46
CA SER A 85 23.91 17.20 4.21
C SER A 85 24.41 15.75 4.19
N LEU A 86 25.54 15.46 4.84
CA LEU A 86 26.09 14.12 4.96
C LEU A 86 25.20 13.19 5.79
N VAL A 87 24.58 13.72 6.85
CA VAL A 87 23.63 12.98 7.68
C VAL A 87 22.39 12.61 6.87
N THR A 88 21.80 13.59 6.17
CA THR A 88 20.63 13.37 5.32
C THR A 88 20.93 12.38 4.19
N PHE A 89 22.10 12.49 3.57
CA PHE A 89 22.53 11.54 2.53
C PHE A 89 22.68 10.11 3.09
N THR A 90 23.27 9.97 4.28
CA THR A 90 23.42 8.67 4.94
C THR A 90 22.07 8.04 5.25
N ASP A 91 21.14 8.82 5.81
CA ASP A 91 19.79 8.34 6.11
C ASP A 91 19.05 7.91 4.84
N LEU A 92 19.17 8.67 3.74
CA LEU A 92 18.60 8.31 2.44
C LEU A 92 19.21 7.03 1.87
N LEU A 93 20.53 6.89 1.94
CA LEU A 93 21.23 5.72 1.42
C LEU A 93 20.84 4.46 2.19
N VAL A 94 20.88 4.52 3.53
CA VAL A 94 20.51 3.40 4.40
C VAL A 94 19.02 3.10 4.28
N GLY A 95 18.16 4.12 4.26
CA GLY A 95 16.72 3.99 4.08
C GLY A 95 16.36 3.36 2.74
N PHE A 96 17.01 3.77 1.66
CA PHE A 96 16.86 3.17 0.34
C PHE A 96 17.25 1.69 0.36
N TRP A 97 18.39 1.34 0.95
CA TRP A 97 18.81 -0.06 1.11
C TRP A 97 17.81 -0.89 1.92
N LEU A 98 17.31 -0.36 3.04
CA LEU A 98 16.29 -1.03 3.84
C LEU A 98 14.98 -1.23 3.05
N VAL A 99 14.54 -0.22 2.29
CA VAL A 99 13.38 -0.38 1.40
C VAL A 99 13.61 -1.47 0.38
N LEU A 100 14.79 -1.55 -0.24
CA LEU A 100 15.10 -2.62 -1.21
C LEU A 100 15.06 -4.01 -0.56
N ILE A 101 15.66 -4.17 0.62
CA ILE A 101 15.66 -5.44 1.36
C ILE A 101 14.23 -5.84 1.73
N ILE A 102 13.47 -4.94 2.34
CA ILE A 102 12.10 -5.23 2.78
C ILE A 102 11.20 -5.51 1.56
N SER A 103 11.36 -4.75 0.47
CA SER A 103 10.61 -4.98 -0.77
C SER A 103 10.94 -6.33 -1.42
N ALA A 104 12.21 -6.74 -1.38
CA ALA A 104 12.65 -8.03 -1.88
C ALA A 104 12.06 -9.17 -1.05
N LEU A 105 12.10 -9.06 0.29
CA LEU A 105 11.52 -10.05 1.21
C LEU A 105 10.01 -10.18 1.03
N MET A 106 9.30 -9.07 0.80
CA MET A 106 7.85 -9.06 0.60
C MET A 106 7.43 -9.36 -0.85
N GLN A 107 8.37 -9.56 -1.76
CA GLN A 107 8.13 -9.76 -3.20
C GLN A 107 7.27 -8.65 -3.85
N ARG A 108 7.23 -7.45 -3.26
CA ARG A 108 6.40 -6.33 -3.75
C ARG A 108 7.21 -5.43 -4.68
N ARG A 109 7.15 -5.72 -5.99
CA ARG A 109 7.90 -4.99 -7.03
C ARG A 109 7.07 -4.00 -7.85
N GLN A 110 5.78 -3.83 -7.54
CA GLN A 110 4.86 -2.98 -8.30
C GLN A 110 5.27 -1.50 -8.26
N LEU A 111 5.10 -0.80 -9.39
CA LEU A 111 5.49 0.61 -9.54
C LEU A 111 4.77 1.55 -8.55
N ILE A 112 3.45 1.38 -8.39
CA ILE A 112 2.65 2.15 -7.43
C ILE A 112 3.16 1.93 -6.00
N GLY A 113 3.54 0.69 -5.68
CA GLY A 113 4.15 0.35 -4.40
C GLY A 113 5.45 1.12 -4.16
N ARG A 114 6.34 1.19 -5.16
CA ARG A 114 7.60 1.94 -5.07
C ARG A 114 7.39 3.43 -4.87
N LEU A 115 6.43 4.04 -5.57
CA LEU A 115 6.08 5.44 -5.38
C LEU A 115 5.59 5.71 -3.95
N GLY A 116 4.75 4.81 -3.41
CA GLY A 116 4.34 4.90 -2.01
C GLY A 116 5.54 4.81 -1.05
N GLN A 117 6.46 3.87 -1.26
CA GLN A 117 7.67 3.75 -0.43
C GLN A 117 8.53 5.02 -0.45
N ILE A 118 8.73 5.62 -1.62
CA ILE A 118 9.47 6.89 -1.75
C ILE A 118 8.73 8.00 -1.00
N ALA A 119 7.42 8.11 -1.17
CA ALA A 119 6.61 9.08 -0.43
C ALA A 119 6.73 8.86 1.09
N GLY A 120 6.75 7.60 1.54
CA GLY A 120 6.92 7.21 2.94
C GLY A 120 8.29 7.61 3.51
N LEU A 121 9.37 7.37 2.77
CA LEU A 121 10.72 7.80 3.13
C LEU A 121 10.76 9.32 3.33
N CYS A 122 10.26 10.09 2.36
CA CYS A 122 10.24 11.55 2.42
C CYS A 122 9.36 12.06 3.58
N LEU A 123 8.18 11.46 3.76
CA LEU A 123 7.25 11.84 4.83
C LEU A 123 7.90 11.64 6.20
N MET A 124 8.51 10.48 6.44
CA MET A 124 9.18 10.19 7.71
C MET A 124 10.39 11.10 7.93
N MET A 125 11.15 11.43 6.88
CA MET A 125 12.26 12.37 7.00
C MET A 125 11.81 13.76 7.50
N VAL A 126 10.72 14.26 6.95
CA VAL A 126 10.23 15.63 7.19
C VAL A 126 9.40 15.73 8.47
N THR A 127 8.74 14.64 8.86
CA THR A 127 7.75 14.65 9.96
C THR A 127 8.10 13.72 11.13
N GLY A 128 9.18 12.93 11.02
CA GLY A 128 9.56 11.92 12.00
C GLY A 128 9.86 12.48 13.39
N HIS A 129 10.32 13.73 13.48
CA HIS A 129 10.52 14.43 14.75
C HIS A 129 9.22 14.57 15.55
N ASN A 130 8.05 14.58 14.90
CA ASN A 130 6.77 14.61 15.61
C ASN A 130 6.50 13.32 16.41
N LEU A 131 7.08 12.19 16.02
CA LEU A 131 7.01 10.95 16.82
C LEU A 131 7.77 11.10 18.14
N ILE A 132 8.88 11.85 18.12
CA ILE A 132 9.69 12.18 19.30
C ILE A 132 8.91 13.10 20.23
N TRP A 133 8.24 14.11 19.69
CA TRP A 133 7.35 14.97 20.46
C TRP A 133 6.17 14.21 21.08
N LYS A 134 5.62 13.22 20.38
CA LYS A 134 4.47 12.45 20.87
C LYS A 134 4.83 11.45 21.96
N TRP A 135 6.00 10.82 21.87
CA TRP A 135 6.44 9.77 22.81
C TRP A 135 7.93 9.90 23.18
N PRO A 136 8.32 10.96 23.92
CA PRO A 136 9.73 11.25 24.19
C PRO A 136 10.42 10.14 25.00
N ASP A 137 9.75 9.56 26.00
CA ASP A 137 10.30 8.50 26.84
C ASP A 137 10.56 7.19 26.10
N LEU A 138 9.76 6.90 25.07
CA LEU A 138 9.93 5.73 24.23
C LEU A 138 11.02 5.99 23.18
N MET A 139 11.05 7.19 22.61
CA MET A 139 12.04 7.55 21.61
C MET A 139 13.45 7.71 22.20
N SER A 140 13.59 8.12 23.47
CA SER A 140 14.89 8.15 24.15
C SER A 140 15.49 6.75 24.33
N LYS A 141 14.63 5.74 24.50
CA LYS A 141 15.03 4.33 24.56
C LYS A 141 15.37 3.73 23.20
N ILE A 142 14.75 4.21 22.12
CA ILE A 142 14.98 3.71 20.75
C ILE A 142 16.23 4.37 20.14
N TYR A 143 16.28 5.70 20.15
CA TYR A 143 17.40 6.49 19.68
C TYR A 143 18.44 6.62 20.80
N THR A 144 18.58 7.81 21.36
CA THR A 144 19.30 8.13 22.58
C THR A 144 18.64 9.35 23.25
N PRO A 145 18.82 9.57 24.56
CA PRO A 145 18.31 10.75 25.25
C PRO A 145 18.83 12.08 24.66
N GLU A 146 20.10 12.11 24.25
CA GLU A 146 20.76 13.29 23.71
C GLU A 146 20.14 13.71 22.38
N TYR A 147 19.83 12.74 21.52
CA TYR A 147 19.16 12.99 20.24
C TYR A 147 17.74 13.52 20.43
N VAL A 148 17.00 12.99 21.40
CA VAL A 148 15.65 13.49 21.72
C VAL A 148 15.72 14.95 22.19
N ALA A 149 16.68 15.29 23.05
CA ALA A 149 16.89 16.65 23.51
C ALA A 149 17.28 17.60 22.35
N GLU A 150 18.18 17.16 21.46
CA GLU A 150 18.57 17.92 20.26
C GLU A 150 17.36 18.22 19.36
N ILE A 151 16.52 17.22 19.11
CA ILE A 151 15.31 17.38 18.28
C ILE A 151 14.31 18.32 18.95
N GLN A 152 14.10 18.21 20.26
CA GLN A 152 13.20 19.13 20.98
C GLN A 152 13.73 20.56 21.03
N ALA A 153 15.06 20.75 21.01
CA ALA A 153 15.67 22.07 20.94
C ALA A 153 15.59 22.70 19.54
N THR A 154 15.59 21.89 18.48
CA THR A 154 15.68 22.37 17.09
C THR A 154 14.37 22.34 16.32
N THR A 155 13.36 21.61 16.80
CA THR A 155 12.07 21.44 16.12
C THR A 155 10.90 21.88 16.99
N LYS A 156 9.69 21.91 16.41
CA LYS A 156 8.45 22.23 17.14
C LYS A 156 7.45 21.08 17.01
N VAL A 157 6.51 21.02 17.94
CA VAL A 157 5.36 20.12 17.85
C VAL A 157 4.56 20.44 16.59
N GLN A 158 4.06 19.41 15.90
CA GLN A 158 3.22 19.55 14.69
C GLN A 158 3.87 20.42 13.62
N SER A 159 5.18 20.29 13.45
CA SER A 159 5.91 21.00 12.40
C SER A 159 6.39 20.03 11.33
N ILE A 160 6.81 20.61 10.20
CA ILE A 160 7.54 19.91 9.15
C ILE A 160 8.94 20.52 9.05
N VAL A 161 9.96 19.68 8.88
CA VAL A 161 11.34 20.12 8.71
C VAL A 161 11.76 19.93 7.26
N VAL A 162 12.10 21.03 6.58
CA VAL A 162 12.55 21.01 5.19
C VAL A 162 13.84 21.81 5.07
N GLN A 163 14.93 21.14 4.69
CA GLN A 163 16.26 21.75 4.52
C GLN A 163 16.73 22.57 5.73
N GLY A 164 16.49 22.07 6.95
CA GLY A 164 16.85 22.75 8.19
C GLY A 164 15.87 23.86 8.64
N ASN A 165 14.90 24.22 7.80
CA ASN A 165 13.84 25.16 8.19
C ASN A 165 12.66 24.41 8.81
N VAL A 166 12.12 24.97 9.88
CA VAL A 166 10.98 24.41 10.63
C VAL A 166 9.73 25.22 10.30
N TYR A 167 8.75 24.57 9.69
CA TYR A 167 7.44 25.17 9.41
C TYR A 167 6.41 24.54 10.34
N ALA A 168 5.90 25.32 11.29
CA ALA A 168 4.83 24.87 12.18
C ALA A 168 3.48 24.89 11.44
N LEU A 169 2.70 23.82 11.55
CA LEU A 169 1.34 23.77 11.00
C LEU A 169 0.38 24.37 12.03
N GLY A 170 0.25 25.69 11.99
CA GLY A 170 -0.76 26.45 12.76
C GLY A 170 -0.41 26.67 14.23
N SER A 171 -0.04 27.91 14.56
CA SER A 171 -0.36 28.48 15.86
C SER A 171 -1.72 29.15 15.75
N ASN A 172 -2.70 28.72 16.54
CA ASN A 172 -3.63 29.67 17.13
C ASN A 172 -3.05 30.04 18.50
#